data_AF-A0A0F9KXL3-F1
#
_entry.id   AF-A0A0F9KXL3-F1
#
_cell.length_a   1.000
_cell.length_b   1.000
_cell.length_c   1.000
_cell.angle_alpha   90.00
_cell.angle_beta   90.00
_cell.angle_gamma   90.00
#
_symmetry.space_group_name_H-M   'P 1'
#
loop_
_entity.id
_entity.type
_entity.pdbx_description
1 polymer ?
#
loop_
_entity_poly.entity_id
_entity_poly.type
_entity_poly.pdbx_seq_one_letter_code
_entity_poly.pdbx_strand_id
1 'polypeptide(L)' 'NAMEFSYALISWSKTIKKLDSNMCKNCDSTKNINAHHIQPKQVFPELCLDLNNGVTLCEICHSETHGFEIY' A
#
# COMPACT_ATOMS: atom_id res chain seq x y z
N ASN A 1 -2.14 -17.79 12.90
CA ASN A 1 -3.30 -17.20 13.64
C ASN A 1 -3.41 -15.70 13.33
N ALA A 2 -4.49 -15.00 13.72
CA ALA A 2 -4.74 -13.59 13.38
C ALA A 2 -3.58 -12.61 13.70
N MET A 3 -2.83 -12.87 14.78
CA MET A 3 -1.71 -12.05 15.18
C MET A 3 -0.53 -12.13 14.21
N GLU A 4 -0.21 -13.34 13.73
CA GLU A 4 0.83 -13.55 12.71
C GLU A 4 0.47 -12.86 11.39
N PHE A 5 -0.81 -12.95 11.00
CA PHE A 5 -1.29 -12.28 9.78
C PHE A 5 -1.18 -10.75 9.88
N SER A 6 -1.51 -10.18 11.04
CA SER A 6 -1.31 -8.75 11.31
C SER A 6 0.16 -8.34 11.17
N TYR A 7 1.08 -9.11 11.76
CA TYR A 7 2.52 -8.86 11.62
C TYR A 7 3.00 -8.99 10.17
N ALA A 8 2.49 -9.97 9.42
CA ALA A 8 2.81 -10.14 8.02
C ALA A 8 2.37 -8.93 7.19
N LEU A 9 1.16 -8.40 7.42
CA LEU A 9 0.67 -7.19 6.74
C LEU A 9 1.50 -5.95 7.07
N ILE A 10 1.92 -5.78 8.33
CA ILE A 10 2.81 -4.69 8.74
C ILE A 10 4.16 -4.81 8.02
N SER A 11 4.72 -6.02 7.96
CA SER A 11 5.99 -6.29 7.27
C SER A 11 5.88 -6.04 5.78
N TRP A 12 4.79 -6.50 5.15
CA TRP A 12 4.47 -6.26 3.75
C TRP A 12 4.41 -4.75 3.47
N SER A 13 3.64 -3.98 4.25
CA SER A 13 3.52 -2.53 4.06
C SER A 13 4.87 -1.80 4.17
N LYS A 14 5.72 -2.20 5.13
CA LYS A 14 7.09 -1.67 5.25
C LYS A 14 7.96 -2.04 4.05
N THR A 15 7.79 -3.25 3.51
CA THR A 15 8.57 -3.76 2.37
C THR A 15 8.21 -3.04 1.08
N ILE A 16 6.93 -2.86 0.78
CA ILE A 16 6.45 -2.07 -0.37
C ILE A 16 7.04 -0.65 -0.33
N LYS A 17 6.91 0.04 0.80
CA LYS A 17 7.51 1.37 1.00
C LYS A 17 9.01 1.39 0.78
N LYS A 18 9.73 0.36 1.21
CA LYS A 18 11.19 0.28 1.02
C LYS A 18 11.57 0.04 -0.44
N LEU A 19 10.86 -0.82 -1.17
CA LEU A 19 11.11 -1.10 -2.59
C LEU A 19 10.95 0.16 -3.45
N ASP A 20 9.99 1.01 -3.08
CA ASP A 20 9.73 2.29 -3.74
C ASP A 20 10.54 3.46 -3.17
N SER A 21 11.64 3.18 -2.44
CA SER A 21 12.51 4.20 -1.85
C SER A 21 11.80 5.19 -0.90
N ASN A 22 10.71 4.77 -0.24
CA ASN A 22 9.83 5.59 0.58
C ASN A 22 9.29 6.82 -0.16
N MET A 23 8.90 6.61 -1.42
CA MET A 23 8.48 7.66 -2.32
C MET A 23 7.22 7.24 -3.06
N CYS A 24 6.25 8.15 -3.17
CA CYS A 24 5.04 7.94 -3.95
C CYS A 24 5.43 7.62 -5.40
N LYS A 25 4.95 6.50 -5.93
CA LYS A 25 5.23 6.09 -7.31
C LYS A 25 4.42 6.83 -8.37
N ASN A 26 3.46 7.66 -7.96
CA ASN A 26 2.67 8.49 -8.86
C ASN A 26 3.20 9.94 -8.97
N CYS A 27 3.69 10.53 -7.88
CA CYS A 27 4.04 11.96 -7.82
C CYS A 27 5.34 12.28 -7.09
N ASP A 28 6.14 11.27 -6.75
CA ASP A 28 7.43 11.39 -6.06
C ASP A 28 7.41 12.04 -4.66
N SER A 29 6.23 12.29 -4.09
CA SER A 29 6.10 12.78 -2.71
C SER A 29 6.64 11.77 -1.70
N THR A 30 7.39 12.25 -0.71
CA THR A 30 7.86 11.47 0.45
C THR A 30 7.01 11.71 1.71
N LYS A 31 5.94 12.52 1.60
CA LYS A 31 5.04 12.86 2.72
C LYS A 31 3.84 11.93 2.76
N ASN A 32 3.44 11.52 3.98
CA ASN A 32 2.25 10.70 4.25
C ASN A 32 2.11 9.49 3.30
N ILE A 33 3.17 8.69 3.18
CA ILE A 33 3.21 7.55 2.26
C ILE A 33 2.57 6.29 2.85
N ASN A 34 1.82 5.59 2.02
CA ASN A 34 1.06 4.38 2.34
C ASN A 34 1.38 3.28 1.33
N ALA A 35 1.28 2.02 1.76
CA ALA A 35 1.28 0.89 0.84
C ALA A 35 -0.16 0.68 0.35
N HIS A 36 -0.35 0.74 -0.96
CA HIS A 36 -1.61 0.50 -1.64
C HIS A 36 -1.64 -0.92 -2.21
N HIS A 37 -2.77 -1.60 -2.09
CA HIS A 37 -3.03 -2.86 -2.78
C HIS A 37 -3.57 -2.56 -4.18
N ILE A 38 -2.84 -2.96 -5.24
CA ILE A 38 -3.26 -2.74 -6.64
C ILE A 38 -4.55 -3.52 -6.95
N GLN A 39 -4.56 -4.80 -6.58
CA GLN A 39 -5.75 -5.65 -6.56
C GLN A 39 -6.35 -5.63 -5.15
N PRO A 40 -7.65 -5.27 -4.99
CA PRO A 40 -8.27 -5.13 -3.68
C PRO A 40 -8.21 -6.43 -2.88
N LYS A 41 -7.65 -6.37 -1.66
CA LYS A 41 -7.55 -7.53 -0.76
C LYS A 41 -8.90 -8.18 -0.39
N GLN A 42 -10.01 -7.44 -0.51
CA GLN A 42 -11.36 -7.98 -0.27
C GLN A 42 -11.82 -8.92 -1.38
N VAL A 43 -11.35 -8.70 -2.61
CA VAL A 43 -11.68 -9.49 -3.79
C VAL A 43 -10.61 -10.58 -4.02
N PHE A 44 -9.35 -10.25 -3.78
CA PHE A 44 -8.19 -11.13 -3.98
C PHE A 44 -7.36 -11.28 -2.68
N PRO A 45 -7.91 -11.93 -1.63
CA PRO A 45 -7.22 -12.08 -0.35
C PRO A 45 -5.88 -12.84 -0.46
N GLU A 46 -5.75 -13.74 -1.44
CA GLU A 46 -4.52 -14.48 -1.73
C GLU A 46 -3.36 -13.58 -2.18
N LEU A 47 -3.67 -12.39 -2.73
CA LEU A 47 -2.66 -11.43 -3.19
C LEU A 47 -2.28 -10.40 -2.11
N CYS A 48 -2.82 -10.48 -0.90
CA CYS A 48 -2.66 -9.42 0.10
C CYS A 48 -1.21 -9.24 0.62
N LEU A 49 -0.38 -10.28 0.49
CA LEU A 49 1.03 -10.29 0.85
C LEU A 49 1.97 -10.42 -0.37
N ASP A 50 1.43 -10.44 -1.59
CA ASP A 50 2.24 -10.43 -2.81
C ASP A 50 2.91 -9.05 -2.96
N LEU A 51 4.22 -9.04 -3.17
CA LEU A 51 4.98 -7.80 -3.34
C LEU A 51 4.67 -7.12 -4.68
N ASN A 52 4.27 -7.88 -5.70
CA ASN A 52 3.84 -7.33 -7.00
C ASN A 52 2.45 -6.72 -6.95
N ASN A 53 1.69 -6.99 -5.88
CA ASN A 53 0.38 -6.41 -5.64
C ASN A 53 0.42 -5.16 -4.76
N GLY A 54 1.61 -4.61 -4.51
CA GLY A 54 1.82 -3.42 -3.69
C GLY A 54 2.46 -2.28 -4.47
N VAL A 55 2.04 -1.06 -4.16
CA VAL A 55 2.68 0.17 -4.63
C VAL A 55 2.65 1.24 -3.53
N THR A 56 3.69 2.05 -3.42
CA THR A 56 3.73 3.16 -2.49
C THR A 56 3.07 4.38 -3.09
N LEU A 57 2.06 4.93 -2.39
CA LEU A 57 1.37 6.16 -2.77
C LEU A 57 1.35 7.13 -1.60
N CYS A 58 1.46 8.44 -1.86
CA CYS A 58 1.11 9.43 -0.85
C CYS A 58 -0.40 9.40 -0.60
N GLU A 59 -0.84 9.93 0.54
CA GLU A 59 -2.24 9.98 0.93
C GLU A 59 -3.17 10.52 -0.18
N ILE A 60 -2.76 11.61 -0.84
CA ILE A 60 -3.52 12.24 -1.94
C ILE A 60 -3.74 11.24 -3.08
N CYS A 61 -2.65 10.71 -3.66
CA CYS A 61 -2.76 9.75 -4.77
C CYS A 61 -3.42 8.44 -4.36
N HIS A 62 -3.27 8.04 -3.09
CA HIS A 62 -3.92 6.85 -2.56
C HIS A 62 -5.44 7.02 -2.54
N SER A 63 -5.94 8.16 -2.05
CA SER A 63 -7.37 8.47 -2.01
C SER A 63 -7.95 8.65 -3.42
N GLU A 64 -7.24 9.33 -4.32
CA GLU A 64 -7.61 9.43 -5.75
C GLU A 64 -7.81 8.04 -6.37
N THR A 65 -6.94 7.08 -6.05
CA THR A 65 -7.04 5.70 -6.57
C THR A 65 -8.28 4.97 -6.06
N HIS A 66 -8.73 5.25 -4.83
CA HIS A 66 -9.99 4.73 -4.30
C HIS A 66 -11.22 5.55 -4.74
N GLY A 67 -11.04 6.70 -5.39
CA GLY A 67 -12.11 7.61 -5.78
C GLY A 67 -12.66 8.46 -4.63
N PHE A 68 -11.85 8.75 -3.61
CA PHE A 68 -12.23 9.61 -2.47
C PHE A 68 -11.50 10.95 -2.52
N GLU A 69 -12.20 12.04 -2.14
CA GLU A 69 -11.60 13.36 -1.95
C GLU A 69 -11.07 13.52 -0.52
N ILE A 70 -9.87 14.07 -0.36
CA ILE A 70 -9.34 14.54 0.93
C ILE A 70 -9.56 16.05 0.99
N TYR A 71 -10.39 16.52 1.92
CA TYR A 71 -10.64 17.94 2.17
C TYR A 71 -9.68 18.52 3.21
#